data_AF-A0A366M829-F1
#
_entry.id   AF-A0A366M829-F1
#
_cell.length_a   1.000
_cell.length_b   1.000
_cell.length_c   1.000
_cell.angle_alpha   90.00
_cell.angle_beta   90.00
_cell.angle_gamma   90.00
#
_symmetry.space_group_name_H-M   'P 1'
#
loop_
_entity.id
_entity.type
_entity.pdbx_description
1 polymer ?
#
loop_
_entity_poly.entity_id
_entity_poly.type
_entity_poly.pdbx_seq_one_letter_code
_entity_poly.pdbx_strand_id
1 'polypeptide(L)'
;MFDNMKIDAVITMEYENSKDADISLKSLDIDNKGYIESKKEYNIIHFSLKENSLRTFLSTADDLIFSEILVEKVIESASSE
;
A
#
# COMPACT_ATOMS: atom_id res chain seq x y z
N MET A 1 22.86 7.25 23.89
CA MET A 1 21.39 7.27 23.72
C MET A 1 21.20 7.52 22.23
N PHE A 2 20.85 6.50 21.45
CA PHE A 2 20.56 6.73 20.04
C PHE A 2 19.18 7.41 20.01
N ASP A 3 19.08 8.54 19.30
CA ASP A 3 17.80 9.18 19.03
C ASP A 3 16.81 8.13 18.54
N ASN A 4 15.58 8.15 19.07
CA ASN A 4 14.52 7.29 18.57
C ASN A 4 14.40 7.52 17.06
N MET A 5 14.75 6.51 16.27
CA MET A 5 14.58 6.54 14.83
C MET A 5 13.11 6.79 14.54
N LYS A 6 12.83 7.75 13.67
CA LYS A 6 11.48 8.04 13.21
C LYS A 6 11.50 8.04 11.69
N ILE A 7 10.72 7.15 11.11
CA ILE A 7 10.54 6.99 9.68
C ILE A 7 9.15 7.51 9.36
N ASP A 8 9.09 8.45 8.42
CA ASP A 8 7.86 8.98 7.85
C ASP A 8 8.01 8.86 6.33
N ALA A 9 7.24 7.96 5.74
CA ALA A 9 7.40 7.55 4.34
C ALA A 9 6.04 7.50 3.66
N VAL A 10 6.02 7.84 2.37
CA VAL A 10 4.85 7.72 1.52
C VAL A 10 5.19 6.85 0.33
N ILE A 11 4.52 5.72 0.19
CA ILE A 11 4.56 4.88 -1.01
C ILE A 11 3.38 5.31 -1.88
N THR A 12 3.67 5.67 -3.13
CA THR A 12 2.66 6.09 -4.09
C THR A 12 2.55 5.05 -5.20
N MET A 13 1.33 4.59 -5.46
CA MET A 13 1.03 3.62 -6.51
C MET A 13 0.07 4.27 -7.50
N GLU A 14 0.44 4.24 -8.77
CA GLU A 14 -0.38 4.72 -9.87
C GLU A 14 -0.90 3.54 -10.67
N TYR A 15 -2.20 3.56 -10.94
CA TYR A 15 -2.94 2.51 -11.62
C TYR A 15 -3.35 2.97 -13.02
N GLU A 16 -3.61 2.04 -13.93
CA GLU A 16 -4.05 2.37 -15.28
C GLU A 16 -5.34 3.19 -15.28
N ASN A 17 -6.25 2.91 -14.35
CA ASN A 17 -7.51 3.62 -14.23
C ASN A 17 -7.99 3.71 -12.76
N SER A 18 -8.97 4.58 -12.53
CA SER A 18 -9.51 4.80 -11.18
C SER A 18 -10.22 3.58 -10.59
N LYS A 19 -10.77 2.69 -11.42
CA LYS A 19 -11.47 1.48 -10.97
C LYS A 19 -10.49 0.48 -10.36
N ASP A 20 -9.32 0.30 -10.96
CA ASP A 20 -8.28 -0.60 -10.44
C ASP A 20 -7.74 -0.08 -9.11
N ALA A 21 -7.53 1.24 -9.01
CA ALA A 21 -7.21 1.89 -7.74
C ALA A 21 -8.31 1.68 -6.67
N ASP A 22 -9.61 1.67 -7.04
CA ASP A 22 -10.68 1.35 -6.09
C ASP A 22 -10.65 -0.11 -5.64
N ILE A 23 -10.37 -1.04 -6.54
CA ILE A 23 -10.30 -2.47 -6.24
C ILE A 23 -9.13 -2.73 -5.30
N SER A 24 -7.96 -2.16 -5.59
CA SER A 24 -6.79 -2.30 -4.74
C SER A 24 -7.01 -1.72 -3.35
N LEU A 25 -7.49 -0.47 -3.26
CA LEU A 25 -7.76 0.15 -1.97
C LEU A 25 -8.70 -0.69 -1.11
N LYS A 26 -9.79 -1.21 -1.68
CA LYS A 26 -10.75 -2.06 -0.95
C LYS A 26 -10.15 -3.41 -0.53
N SER A 27 -9.24 -3.96 -1.33
CA SER A 27 -8.58 -5.23 -1.03
C SER A 27 -7.58 -5.05 0.11
N LEU A 28 -6.87 -3.92 0.13
CA LEU A 28 -5.82 -3.63 1.11
C LEU A 28 -6.32 -3.01 2.43
N ASP A 29 -7.51 -2.40 2.46
CA ASP A 29 -8.08 -1.75 3.65
C ASP A 29 -8.48 -2.76 4.75
N ILE A 30 -8.67 -4.03 4.38
CA ILE A 30 -9.01 -5.11 5.33
C ILE A 30 -7.76 -5.56 6.12
N ASP A 31 -6.60 -5.58 5.46
CA ASP A 31 -5.36 -6.13 6.02
C ASP A 31 -4.50 -5.09 6.76
N ASN A 32 -4.63 -3.79 6.41
CA ASN A 32 -3.72 -2.74 6.90
C ASN A 32 -4.28 -1.83 8.00
N LYS A 33 -5.48 -2.12 8.52
CA LYS A 33 -6.16 -1.28 9.51
C LYS A 33 -5.34 -1.12 10.80
N GLY A 34 -4.76 0.07 10.98
CA GLY A 34 -4.02 0.47 12.18
C GLY A 34 -2.53 0.73 11.98
N TYR A 35 -1.97 0.37 10.81
CA TYR A 35 -0.53 0.52 10.53
C TYR A 35 -0.22 1.45 9.35
N ILE A 36 -1.12 1.55 8.37
CA ILE A 36 -0.92 2.34 7.15
C ILE A 36 -2.12 3.27 6.93
N GLU A 37 -1.87 4.56 6.74
CA GLU A 37 -2.90 5.52 6.32
C GLU A 37 -2.91 5.59 4.79
N SER A 38 -4.06 5.32 4.16
CA SER A 38 -4.21 5.38 2.70
C SER A 38 -5.09 6.55 2.26
N LYS A 39 -4.70 7.23 1.18
CA LYS A 39 -5.49 8.27 0.52
C LYS A 39 -5.48 8.04 -0.98
N LYS A 40 -6.67 7.96 -1.59
CA LYS A 40 -6.83 7.84 -3.04
C LYS A 40 -7.10 9.20 -3.68
N GLU A 41 -6.43 9.45 -4.80
CA GLU A 41 -6.64 10.58 -5.70
C GLU A 41 -6.75 10.05 -7.14
N TYR A 42 -7.98 9.94 -7.66
CA TYR A 42 -8.26 9.40 -9.00
C TYR A 42 -7.70 7.99 -9.26
N ASN A 43 -6.60 7.82 -10.00
CA ASN A 43 -5.94 6.54 -10.26
C ASN A 43 -4.68 6.35 -9.43
N ILE A 44 -4.49 7.17 -8.39
CA ILE A 44 -3.30 7.16 -7.53
C ILE A 44 -3.72 6.85 -6.10
N ILE A 45 -2.96 6.00 -5.41
CA ILE A 45 -3.10 5.76 -3.98
C ILE A 45 -1.79 6.12 -3.29
N HIS A 46 -1.91 6.90 -2.21
CA HIS A 46 -0.82 7.24 -1.31
C HIS A 46 -0.95 6.44 -0.02
N PHE A 47 0.05 5.63 0.30
CA PHE A 47 0.17 4.88 1.55
C PHE A 47 1.21 5.56 2.43
N SER A 48 0.78 6.11 3.56
CA SER A 48 1.63 6.77 4.55
C SER A 48 1.98 5.78 5.66
N LEU A 49 3.28 5.61 5.90
CA LEU A 49 3.85 4.71 6.90
C LEU A 49 4.65 5.54 7.91
N LYS A 50 4.34 5.35 9.20
CA LYS A 50 5.03 6.02 10.31
C LYS A 50 5.56 4.96 11.27
N GLU A 51 6.87 4.81 11.31
CA GLU A 51 7.51 3.72 12.06
C GLU A 51 8.70 4.19 12.88
N ASN A 52 8.98 3.48 13.98
CA ASN A 52 10.11 3.81 14.86
C ASN A 52 11.31 2.86 14.70
N SER A 53 11.27 2.00 13.67
CA SER A 53 12.26 0.96 13.41
C SER A 53 12.38 0.71 11.92
N LEU A 54 13.60 0.74 11.40
CA LEU A 54 13.89 0.39 10.00
C LEU A 54 13.43 -1.03 9.65
N ARG A 55 13.56 -1.97 10.58
CA ARG A 55 13.11 -3.35 10.38
C ARG A 55 11.59 -3.42 10.17
N THR A 56 10.84 -2.70 11.01
CA THR A 56 9.38 -2.70 10.93
C THR A 56 8.92 -2.02 9.65
N PHE A 57 9.48 -0.85 9.34
CA PHE A 57 9.22 -0.15 8.08
C PHE A 57 9.46 -1.04 6.85
N LEU A 58 10.62 -1.71 6.77
CA LEU A 58 10.94 -2.59 5.64
C LEU A 58 9.95 -3.75 5.52
N SER A 59 9.61 -4.39 6.65
CA SER A 59 8.62 -5.48 6.65
C SER A 59 7.25 -5.00 6.15
N THR A 60 6.76 -3.86 6.65
CA THR A 60 5.46 -3.31 6.24
C THR A 60 5.45 -2.87 4.79
N ALA A 61 6.55 -2.29 4.29
CA ALA A 61 6.67 -1.93 2.89
C ALA A 61 6.68 -3.17 1.98
N ASP A 62 7.41 -4.23 2.35
CA ASP A 62 7.45 -5.49 1.62
C ASP A 62 6.05 -6.16 1.59
N ASP A 63 5.36 -6.21 2.72
CA ASP A 63 4.00 -6.77 2.83
C ASP A 63 3.00 -5.99 1.94
N LEU A 64 3.09 -4.65 1.93
CA LEU A 64 2.25 -3.80 1.08
C LEU A 64 2.49 -4.06 -0.41
N ILE A 65 3.76 -4.07 -0.84
CA ILE A 65 4.11 -4.30 -2.25
C ILE A 65 3.69 -5.69 -2.70
N PHE A 66 3.90 -6.71 -1.87
CA PHE A 66 3.50 -8.08 -2.20
C PHE A 66 1.98 -8.21 -2.35
N SER A 67 1.23 -7.60 -1.44
CA SER A 67 -0.24 -7.58 -1.50
C SER A 67 -0.74 -6.89 -2.76
N GLU A 68 -0.09 -5.79 -3.18
CA GLU A 68 -0.41 -5.09 -4.42
C GLU A 68 -0.23 -5.97 -5.66
N ILE A 69 0.91 -6.66 -5.75
CA ILE A 69 1.20 -7.59 -6.86
C ILE A 69 0.14 -8.69 -6.95
N LEU A 70 -0.37 -9.16 -5.82
CA LEU A 70 -1.45 -10.16 -5.81
C LEU A 70 -2.77 -9.59 -6.30
N VAL A 71 -3.13 -8.39 -5.86
CA VAL A 71 -4.34 -7.69 -6.33
C VAL A 71 -4.28 -7.47 -7.84
N GLU A 72 -3.15 -6.98 -8.36
CA GLU A 72 -2.96 -6.74 -9.79
C GLU A 72 -3.19 -8.02 -10.60
N LYS A 73 -2.59 -9.14 -10.19
CA LYS A 73 -2.80 -10.45 -10.85
C LYS A 73 -4.26 -10.90 -10.84
N VAL A 74 -4.99 -10.63 -9.75
CA VAL A 74 -6.42 -10.95 -9.66
C VAL A 74 -7.23 -10.07 -10.61
N ILE A 75 -6.92 -8.77 -10.71
CA ILE A 75 -7.57 -7.84 -11.64
C ILE A 75 -7.32 -8.26 -13.10
N GLU A 76 -6.08 -8.57 -13.45
CA GLU A 76 -5.69 -9.05 -14.80
C GLU A 76 -6.44 -10.34 -15.16
N SER A 77 -6.49 -11.29 -14.23
CA SER A 77 -7.16 -12.58 -14.44
C SER A 77 -8.67 -12.41 -14.61
N ALA A 78 -9.30 -11.52 -13.83
CA ALA A 78 -10.74 -11.24 -13.91
C ALA A 78 -11.14 -10.38 -15.13
N SER A 79 -10.19 -9.66 -15.73
CA SER A 79 -10.43 -8.82 -16.92
C SER A 79 -10.19 -9.57 -18.24
N SER A 80 -9.61 -10.77 -18.16
CA SER A 80 -9.30 -11.64 -19.31
C SER A 80 -10.40 -12.65 -19.63
N GLU A 81 -11.55 -12.57 -18.96
CA GLU A 81 -12.76 -13.38 -19.20
C GLU A 81 -13.87 -12.61 -19.93
#